data_AF-A0A2N9W361-F1
#
_entry.id   AF-A0A2N9W361-F1
#
_cell.length_a   1.000
_cell.length_b   1.000
_cell.length_c   1.000
_cell.angle_alpha   90.00
_cell.angle_beta   90.00
_cell.angle_gamma   90.00
#
_symmetry.space_group_name_H-M   'P 1'
#
loop_
_entity.id
_entity.type
_entity.pdbx_description
1 polymer ?
#
loop_
_entity_poly.entity_id
_entity_poly.type
_entity_poly.pdbx_seq_one_letter_code
_entity_poly.pdbx_strand_id
1 'polypeptide(L)'
;MFIFLLFAGVFLHSVWQAYKDFAFYRDNDWDYSVDSGVEIYKGDTTDKCARMGNRDRLVYGHAFMLVVSGISCLVSWLLWDSGTIGTTP
;
A
#
# COMPACT_ATOMS: atom_id res chain seq x y z
N MET A 1 -12.23 9.84 13.46
CA MET A 1 -12.99 9.49 12.26
C MET A 1 -12.28 9.93 10.97
N PHE A 2 -11.97 11.22 10.77
CA PHE A 2 -11.30 11.70 9.54
C PHE A 2 -9.97 10.99 9.24
N ILE A 3 -9.08 10.87 10.23
CA ILE A 3 -7.77 10.21 10.09
C ILE A 3 -7.93 8.74 9.68
N PHE A 4 -8.87 8.02 10.31
CA PHE A 4 -9.18 6.64 9.94
C PHE A 4 -9.64 6.52 8.48
N LEU A 5 -10.56 7.39 8.04
CA LEU A 5 -11.06 7.38 6.66
C LEU A 5 -9.94 7.67 5.65
N LEU A 6 -9.01 8.56 5.99
CA LEU A 6 -7.84 8.85 5.16
C LEU A 6 -6.97 7.59 4.99
N PHE A 7 -6.60 6.93 6.09
CA PHE A 7 -5.77 5.72 6.01
C PHE A 7 -6.51 4.55 5.37
N ALA A 8 -7.82 4.42 5.57
CA ALA A 8 -8.64 3.44 4.88
C ALA A 8 -8.63 3.69 3.36
N GLY A 9 -8.73 4.94 2.92
CA GLY A 9 -8.59 5.32 1.51
C GLY A 9 -7.22 4.96 0.93
N VAL A 10 -6.14 5.26 1.64
CA VAL A 10 -4.76 4.90 1.24
C VAL A 10 -4.58 3.39 1.17
N PHE A 11 -5.13 2.64 2.13
CA PHE A 11 -5.09 1.18 2.15
C PHE A 11 -5.82 0.59 0.94
N LEU A 12 -7.05 1.04 0.67
CA LEU A 12 -7.82 0.60 -0.50
C LEU A 12 -7.12 0.94 -1.82
N HIS A 13 -6.53 2.13 -1.91
CA HIS A 13 -5.71 2.51 -3.06
C HIS A 13 -4.51 1.55 -3.24
N SER A 14 -3.84 1.20 -2.15
CA SER A 14 -2.70 0.27 -2.17
C SER A 14 -3.13 -1.14 -2.60
N VAL A 15 -4.25 -1.65 -2.10
CA VAL A 15 -4.84 -2.93 -2.52
C VAL A 15 -5.17 -2.90 -4.02
N TRP A 16 -5.77 -1.81 -4.50
CA TRP A 16 -6.12 -1.68 -5.91
C TRP A 16 -4.88 -1.65 -6.83
N GLN A 17 -3.84 -0.91 -6.46
CA GLN A 17 -2.59 -0.87 -7.22
C GLN A 17 -1.91 -2.23 -7.23
N ALA A 18 -1.83 -2.91 -6.08
CA ALA A 18 -1.29 -4.26 -5.98
C ALA A 18 -2.07 -5.23 -6.86
N TYR A 19 -3.40 -5.19 -6.81
CA TYR A 19 -4.25 -6.05 -7.63
C TYR A 19 -4.00 -5.85 -9.13
N LYS A 20 -3.94 -4.60 -9.61
CA LYS A 20 -3.65 -4.31 -11.03
C LYS A 20 -2.27 -4.84 -11.44
N ASP A 21 -1.27 -4.65 -10.59
CA ASP A 21 0.11 -5.09 -10.88
C ASP A 21 0.19 -6.62 -10.93
N PHE A 22 -0.42 -7.30 -9.96
CA PHE A 22 -0.50 -8.77 -9.94
C PHE A 22 -1.29 -9.33 -11.12
N ALA A 23 -2.44 -8.74 -11.45
CA ALA A 23 -3.24 -9.16 -12.59
C ALA A 23 -2.46 -9.00 -13.90
N PHE A 24 -1.76 -7.87 -14.08
CA PHE A 24 -0.91 -7.65 -15.24
C PHE A 24 0.15 -8.74 -15.39
N TYR A 25 0.92 -9.04 -14.34
CA TYR A 25 1.96 -10.07 -14.46
C TYR A 25 1.39 -11.47 -14.62
N ARG A 26 0.27 -11.79 -13.96
CA ARG A 26 -0.43 -13.07 -14.16
C ARG A 26 -0.85 -13.24 -15.62
N ASP A 27 -1.37 -12.18 -16.23
CA ASP A 27 -1.89 -12.21 -17.61
C ASP A 27 -0.74 -12.14 -18.65
N ASN A 28 0.50 -11.86 -18.22
CA ASN A 28 1.72 -11.86 -19.04
C ASN A 28 2.68 -13.00 -18.64
N ASP A 29 2.17 -14.16 -18.21
CA ASP A 29 2.97 -15.36 -17.87
C ASP A 29 4.09 -15.11 -16.84
N TRP A 30 3.87 -14.15 -15.94
CA TRP A 30 4.86 -13.67 -14.96
C TRP A 30 6.16 -13.13 -15.58
N ASP A 31 6.09 -12.61 -16.81
CA ASP A 31 7.22 -11.97 -17.46
C ASP A 31 7.55 -10.61 -16.82
N TYR A 32 8.51 -10.63 -15.89
CA TYR A 32 8.99 -9.43 -15.20
C TYR A 32 9.84 -8.50 -16.06
N SER A 33 10.17 -8.86 -17.31
CA SER A 33 10.84 -7.95 -18.24
C SER A 33 9.92 -6.85 -18.76
N VAL A 34 8.61 -7.12 -18.78
CA VAL A 34 7.58 -6.17 -19.17
C VAL A 34 7.17 -5.32 -17.96
N ASP A 35 7.00 -4.02 -18.18
CA ASP A 35 6.58 -3.10 -17.14
C ASP A 35 5.06 -2.93 -17.12
N SER A 36 4.44 -3.13 -15.96
CA SER A 36 3.02 -2.88 -15.73
C SER A 36 2.66 -1.39 -15.65
N GLY A 37 3.67 -0.51 -15.58
CA GLY A 37 3.51 0.93 -15.42
C GLY A 37 3.23 1.36 -13.98
N VAL A 38 3.21 0.43 -13.02
CA VAL A 38 3.14 0.74 -11.59
C VAL A 38 4.55 1.05 -11.08
N GLU A 39 4.71 2.19 -10.41
CA GLU A 39 6.02 2.61 -9.90
C GLU A 39 6.04 2.59 -8.37
N ILE A 40 7.01 1.85 -7.80
CA ILE A 40 7.35 1.89 -6.38
C ILE A 40 8.85 2.16 -6.28
N TYR A 41 9.22 3.12 -5.45
CA TYR A 41 10.61 3.55 -5.25
C TYR A 41 11.10 3.10 -3.88
N LYS A 42 12.41 2.83 -3.78
CA LYS A 42 13.07 2.51 -2.51
C LYS A 42 13.28 3.80 -1.72
N GLY A 43 12.55 3.96 -0.62
CA GLY A 43 12.66 5.13 0.26
C GLY A 43 11.97 6.36 -0.33
N ASP A 44 12.43 7.55 0.08
CA ASP A 44 11.78 8.85 -0.21
C ASP A 44 12.35 9.55 -1.46
N THR A 45 13.01 8.80 -2.35
CA THR A 45 13.62 9.34 -3.56
C THR A 45 12.78 9.01 -4.79
N THR A 46 12.64 9.99 -5.68
CA THR A 46 12.03 9.85 -7.01
C THR A 46 13.06 9.55 -8.10
N ASP A 47 14.32 9.28 -7.72
CA ASP A 47 15.33 8.90 -8.68
C ASP A 47 14.96 7.59 -9.37
N LYS A 48 15.08 7.57 -10.69
CA LYS A 48 14.88 6.36 -11.51
C LYS A 48 15.78 5.21 -11.07
N CYS A 49 16.95 5.52 -10.50
CA CYS A 49 17.88 4.54 -9.93
C CYS A 49 17.36 3.87 -8.66
N ALA A 50 16.42 4.49 -7.95
CA ALA A 50 15.79 3.94 -6.75
C ALA A 50 14.50 3.17 -7.05
N ARG A 51 14.06 3.13 -8.32
CA ARG A 51 12.89 2.37 -8.73
C ARG A 51 13.09 0.88 -8.42
N MET A 52 12.12 0.28 -7.72
CA MET A 52 12.16 -1.16 -7.48
C MET A 52 11.98 -1.91 -8.80
N GLY A 53 12.78 -2.97 -8.97
CA GLY A 53 12.60 -3.91 -10.08
C GLY A 53 11.20 -4.56 -10.00
N ASN A 54 10.64 -4.92 -11.15
CA ASN A 54 9.27 -5.40 -11.27
C ASN A 54 8.93 -6.57 -10.32
N ARG A 55 9.83 -7.56 -10.23
CA ARG A 55 9.68 -8.70 -9.31
C ARG A 55 9.74 -8.27 -7.84
N ASP A 56 10.72 -7.45 -7.47
CA ASP A 56 10.89 -6.97 -6.10
C ASP A 56 9.71 -6.09 -5.67
N ARG A 57 9.17 -5.29 -6.59
CA ARG A 57 7.96 -4.49 -6.39
C ARG A 57 6.76 -5.37 -6.05
N LEU A 58 6.58 -6.48 -6.77
CA LEU A 58 5.48 -7.42 -6.53
C LEU A 58 5.60 -8.15 -5.19
N VAL A 59 6.80 -8.63 -4.87
CA VAL A 59 7.04 -9.46 -3.67
C VAL A 59 7.15 -8.62 -2.40
N TYR A 60 7.88 -7.51 -2.47
CA TYR A 60 8.22 -6.70 -1.29
C TYR A 60 7.55 -5.33 -1.29
N GLY A 61 7.49 -4.65 -2.44
CA GLY A 61 6.95 -3.28 -2.54
C GLY A 61 5.48 -3.19 -2.11
N HIS A 62 4.61 -3.94 -2.79
CA HIS A 62 3.19 -3.98 -2.45
C HIS A 62 2.92 -4.55 -1.07
N ALA A 63 3.64 -5.61 -0.67
CA ALA A 63 3.52 -6.20 0.66
C ALA A 63 3.84 -5.18 1.76
N PHE A 64 4.94 -4.43 1.61
CA PHE A 64 5.32 -3.37 2.54
C PHE A 64 4.26 -2.27 2.62
N MET A 65 3.77 -1.77 1.47
CA MET A 65 2.74 -0.74 1.42
C MET A 65 1.44 -1.17 2.10
N LEU A 66 1.01 -2.42 1.87
CA LEU A 66 -0.19 -2.99 2.50
C LEU A 66 -0.03 -3.13 4.01
N VAL A 67 1.13 -3.59 4.49
CA VAL A 67 1.39 -3.72 5.93
C VAL A 67 1.39 -2.35 6.61
N VAL A 68 2.11 -1.37 6.07
CA VAL A 68 2.22 -0.03 6.66
C VAL A 68 0.85 0.67 6.66
N SER A 69 0.13 0.65 5.55
CA SER A 69 -1.20 1.28 5.47
C SER A 69 -2.23 0.54 6.32
N GLY A 70 -2.15 -0.79 6.41
CA GLY A 70 -3.02 -1.61 7.27
C GLY A 70 -2.80 -1.34 8.76
N ILE A 71 -1.55 -1.29 9.22
CA ILE A 71 -1.21 -0.92 10.61
C ILE A 71 -1.68 0.50 10.90
N SER A 72 -1.44 1.45 9.98
CA SER A 72 -1.86 2.85 10.16
C SER A 72 -3.39 2.98 10.27
N CYS A 73 -4.12 2.20 9.47
CA CYS A 73 -5.59 2.14 9.54
C CYS A 73 -6.07 1.56 10.88
N LEU A 74 -5.48 0.43 11.32
CA LEU A 74 -5.82 -0.21 12.59
C LEU A 74 -5.53 0.69 13.79
N VAL A 75 -4.34 1.30 13.85
CA VAL A 75 -3.94 2.23 14.92
C VAL A 75 -4.89 3.44 14.94
N SER A 76 -5.21 3.99 13.78
CA SER A 76 -6.13 5.14 13.68
C SER A 76 -7.55 4.80 14.13
N TRP A 77 -8.00 3.56 13.89
CA TRP A 77 -9.26 3.06 14.40
C TRP A 77 -9.23 2.89 15.92
N LEU A 78 -8.19 2.25 16.48
CA LEU A 78 -8.03 2.05 17.93
C LEU A 78 -7.94 3.39 18.70
N LEU A 79 -7.23 4.38 18.16
CA LEU A 79 -7.12 5.71 18.76
C LEU A 79 -8.47 6.46 18.74
N TRP A 80 -9.27 6.25 17.69
CA TRP A 80 -10.62 6.79 17.66
C TRP A 80 -11.52 6.11 18.69
N ASP A 81 -11.52 4.78 18.73
CA ASP A 81 -12.34 3.98 19.64
C ASP A 81 -12.05 4.30 21.12
N SER A 82 -10.76 4.29 21.50
CA SER A 82 -10.33 4.66 22.86
C SER A 82 -10.69 6.10 23.26
N GLY A 83 -10.67 7.05 22.31
CA GLY A 83 -11.11 8.41 22.54
C GLY A 83 -12.63 8.54 22.77
N THR A 84 -13.43 7.64 22.20
CA THR A 84 -14.89 7.64 22.38
C THR A 84 -15.36 6.99 23.69
N ILE A 85 -14.58 6.04 24.25
CA ILE A 85 -14.91 5.35 25.51
C ILE A 85 -14.58 6.25 26.74
N GLY A 86 -13.62 7.18 26.61
CA GLY A 86 -13.25 8.11 27.69
C GLY A 86 -14.16 9.34 27.86
N THR A 87 -15.17 9.50 27.01
CA THR A 87 -16.05 10.69 26.98
C THR A 87 -17.50 10.43 27.40
N THR A 88 -17.82 9.24 27.89
CA THR A 88 -19.12 9.00 28.54
C THR A 88 -19.07 9.56 29.97
N PRO A 89 -19.90 10.57 30.33
CA PRO A 89 -20.10 10.96 31.72
C PRO A 89 -20.74 9.84 32.54
#